data_AF-A0A9R1CYX2-F1
#
_entry.id   AF-A0A9R1CYX2-F1
#
_cell.length_a   1.000
_cell.length_b   1.000
_cell.length_c   1.000
_cell.angle_alpha   90.00
_cell.angle_beta   90.00
_cell.angle_gamma   90.00
#
_symmetry.space_group_name_H-M   'P 1'
#
loop_
_entity.id
_entity.type
_entity.pdbx_description
1 polymer ?
#
loop_
_entity_poly.entity_id
_entity_poly.type
_entity_poly.pdbx_seq_one_letter_code
_entity_poly.pdbx_strand_id
1 'polypeptide(L)'
;MWDMYRKWGATRKDKSGDVFYTESRRFALSRPNRLIRQAEILSLNFWYADFKHKFRHIWFEQKELYDFLGEIPLKDLANIKQYLRENGDKEHTQDLDQIPYIKYSIALHIPFEEIGLAYSFALMPDETVALFFVSDDGVGQIHELQYEEAKKGTDESSIGVVRNFRLAVNLLAYMACFPECVKDGVPDTNNATSYRVKDDSVILVTSDKVKETAKGTKRPHFRKGYFKRLTSEFYTHMRGQIIFVSETSVNSQSKTVEMSDDDKKLNDFKN
;
A
#
# COMPACT_ATOMS: atom_id res chain seq x y z
N MET A 1 10.53 10.02 -12.13
CA MET A 1 10.79 8.71 -12.80
C MET A 1 9.97 8.56 -14.08
N TRP A 2 8.63 8.65 -14.00
CA TRP A 2 7.76 9.44 -14.90
C TRP A 2 8.31 9.84 -16.28
N ASP A 3 8.89 11.03 -16.28
CA ASP A 3 9.37 11.70 -17.49
C ASP A 3 10.64 11.10 -18.05
N MET A 4 11.42 10.40 -17.23
CA MET A 4 12.54 9.59 -17.71
C MET A 4 12.01 8.41 -18.54
N TYR A 5 10.90 7.79 -18.11
CA TYR A 5 10.20 6.74 -18.88
C TYR A 5 9.64 7.24 -20.21
N ARG A 6 8.98 8.41 -20.22
CA ARG A 6 8.48 9.01 -21.47
C ARG A 6 9.61 9.38 -22.41
N LYS A 7 10.68 10.00 -21.92
CA LYS A 7 11.84 10.38 -22.74
C LYS A 7 12.58 9.17 -23.31
N TRP A 8 12.72 8.08 -22.54
CA TRP A 8 13.38 6.86 -23.01
C TRP A 8 12.52 6.05 -23.99
N GLY A 9 11.21 5.92 -23.74
CA GLY A 9 10.30 5.26 -24.68
C GLY A 9 10.14 6.03 -26.00
N ALA A 10 10.12 7.36 -25.95
CA ALA A 10 10.00 8.20 -27.15
C ALA A 10 11.24 8.17 -28.05
N THR A 11 12.43 7.93 -27.49
CA THR A 11 13.71 7.93 -28.23
C THR A 11 14.11 6.58 -28.81
N ARG A 12 13.39 5.49 -28.49
CA ARG A 12 13.73 4.12 -28.92
C ARG A 12 12.53 3.36 -29.49
N LYS A 13 11.79 4.00 -30.41
CA LYS A 13 10.63 3.41 -31.10
C LYS A 13 10.96 2.17 -31.94
N ASP A 14 12.25 1.87 -32.12
CA ASP A 14 12.81 0.80 -32.95
C ASP A 14 13.08 -0.51 -32.19
N LYS A 15 13.05 -0.51 -30.84
CA LYS A 15 13.37 -1.69 -30.03
C LYS A 15 12.14 -2.24 -29.31
N SER A 16 12.03 -3.57 -29.22
CA SER A 16 11.07 -4.19 -28.31
C SER A 16 11.42 -3.86 -26.86
N GLY A 17 10.42 -3.76 -25.98
CA GLY A 17 10.67 -3.45 -24.57
C GLY A 17 11.57 -4.47 -23.86
N ASP A 18 11.64 -5.70 -24.36
CA ASP A 18 12.51 -6.78 -23.85
C ASP A 18 13.99 -6.50 -24.13
N VAL A 19 14.30 -6.05 -25.34
CA VAL A 19 15.66 -5.66 -25.73
C VAL A 19 16.07 -4.43 -24.92
N PHE A 20 15.18 -3.45 -24.80
CA PHE A 20 15.44 -2.25 -24.00
C PHE A 20 15.72 -2.58 -22.53
N TYR A 21 14.88 -3.40 -21.90
CA TYR A 21 15.07 -3.83 -20.51
C TYR A 21 16.41 -4.51 -20.33
N THR A 22 16.73 -5.48 -21.19
CA THR A 22 17.96 -6.27 -21.09
C THR A 22 19.21 -5.38 -21.22
N GLU A 23 19.24 -4.50 -22.23
CA GLU A 23 20.35 -3.56 -22.42
C GLU A 23 20.50 -2.58 -21.25
N SER A 24 19.40 -1.97 -20.83
CA SER A 24 19.39 -0.97 -19.74
C SER A 24 19.78 -1.60 -18.41
N ARG A 25 19.33 -2.83 -18.15
CA ARG A 25 19.70 -3.58 -16.94
C ARG A 25 21.18 -3.95 -16.95
N ARG A 26 21.74 -4.39 -18.09
CA ARG A 26 23.18 -4.64 -18.22
C ARG A 26 24.00 -3.37 -17.94
N PHE A 27 23.56 -2.24 -18.47
CA PHE A 27 24.20 -0.95 -18.21
C PHE A 27 24.12 -0.56 -16.73
N ALA A 28 22.94 -0.66 -16.10
CA ALA A 28 22.77 -0.38 -14.67
C ALA A 28 23.68 -1.27 -13.81
N LEU A 29 23.79 -2.57 -14.13
CA LEU A 29 24.68 -3.51 -13.43
C LEU A 29 26.17 -3.11 -13.50
N SER A 30 26.58 -2.39 -14.56
CA SER A 30 27.96 -1.93 -14.72
C SER A 30 28.30 -0.70 -13.87
N ARG A 31 27.32 -0.04 -13.23
CA ARG A 31 27.56 1.15 -12.40
C ARG A 31 28.42 0.81 -11.18
N PRO A 32 29.49 1.56 -10.88
CA PRO A 32 30.36 1.26 -9.74
C PRO A 32 29.68 1.50 -8.38
N ASN A 33 28.81 2.52 -8.28
CA ASN A 33 28.11 2.84 -7.04
C ASN A 33 26.94 1.86 -6.82
N ARG A 34 26.98 1.12 -5.71
CA ARG A 34 25.97 0.11 -5.33
C ARG A 34 24.58 0.70 -5.15
N LEU A 35 24.45 1.87 -4.51
CA LEU A 35 23.15 2.49 -4.23
C LEU A 35 22.48 2.96 -5.52
N ILE A 36 23.25 3.65 -6.38
CA ILE A 36 22.77 4.07 -7.71
C ILE A 36 22.37 2.85 -8.54
N ARG A 37 23.22 1.81 -8.56
CA ARG A 37 22.94 0.54 -9.25
C ARG A 37 21.61 -0.08 -8.79
N GLN A 38 21.39 -0.19 -7.48
CA GLN A 38 20.16 -0.78 -6.94
C GLN A 38 18.92 0.04 -7.29
N ALA A 39 19.00 1.37 -7.17
CA ALA A 39 17.90 2.25 -7.53
C ALA A 39 17.56 2.19 -9.03
N GLU A 40 18.57 2.22 -9.91
CA GLU A 40 18.37 2.10 -11.37
C GLU A 40 17.75 0.74 -11.74
N ILE A 41 18.26 -0.37 -11.17
CA ILE A 41 17.73 -1.72 -11.43
C ILE A 41 16.29 -1.84 -10.94
N LEU A 42 15.99 -1.35 -9.74
CA LEU A 42 14.63 -1.44 -9.19
C LEU A 42 13.64 -0.64 -10.04
N SER A 43 14.02 0.60 -10.42
CA SER A 43 13.22 1.44 -11.32
C SER A 43 12.96 0.76 -12.67
N LEU A 44 13.99 0.12 -13.26
CA LEU A 44 13.86 -0.64 -14.50
C LEU A 44 12.95 -1.86 -14.34
N ASN A 45 13.00 -2.54 -13.20
CA ASN A 45 12.14 -3.69 -12.91
C ASN A 45 10.66 -3.27 -12.80
N PHE A 46 10.40 -2.12 -12.17
CA PHE A 46 9.06 -1.53 -12.10
C PHE A 46 8.52 -1.19 -13.49
N TRP A 47 9.32 -0.50 -14.30
CA TRP A 47 8.97 -0.21 -15.69
C TRP A 47 8.71 -1.45 -16.52
N TYR A 48 9.55 -2.47 -16.38
CA TYR A 48 9.40 -3.68 -17.18
C TYR A 48 8.16 -4.49 -16.78
N ALA A 49 7.86 -4.54 -15.48
CA ALA A 49 6.60 -5.11 -15.01
C ALA A 49 5.40 -4.32 -15.58
N ASP A 50 5.48 -2.99 -15.60
CA ASP A 50 4.48 -2.11 -16.17
C ASP A 50 4.26 -2.31 -17.68
N PHE A 51 5.37 -2.41 -18.42
CA PHE A 51 5.40 -2.71 -19.87
C PHE A 51 4.83 -4.10 -20.17
N LYS A 52 5.05 -5.07 -19.30
CA LYS A 52 4.52 -6.44 -19.43
C LYS A 52 3.09 -6.61 -18.91
N HIS A 53 2.41 -5.53 -18.54
CA HIS A 53 1.06 -5.59 -17.95
C HIS A 53 0.98 -6.46 -16.69
N LYS A 54 2.07 -6.47 -15.90
CA LYS A 54 2.16 -7.14 -14.58
C LYS A 54 2.04 -6.14 -13.43
N PHE A 55 1.55 -4.94 -13.71
CA PHE A 55 1.50 -3.82 -12.78
C PHE A 55 0.08 -3.33 -12.70
N ARG A 56 -0.58 -3.54 -11.57
CA ARG A 56 -1.96 -3.08 -11.39
C ARG A 56 -1.95 -1.60 -11.05
N HIS A 57 -2.60 -0.79 -11.88
CA HIS A 57 -2.79 0.63 -11.59
C HIS A 57 -3.99 0.83 -10.69
N ILE A 58 -3.78 1.50 -9.56
CA ILE A 58 -4.78 1.77 -8.54
C ILE A 58 -4.89 3.28 -8.38
N TRP A 59 -6.10 3.80 -8.53
CA TRP A 59 -6.42 5.19 -8.31
C TRP A 59 -7.25 5.30 -7.05
N PHE A 60 -6.78 6.05 -6.06
CA PHE A 60 -7.67 6.43 -4.97
C PHE A 60 -8.68 7.45 -5.46
N GLU A 61 -9.91 7.38 -4.98
CA GLU A 61 -10.90 8.45 -5.22
C GLU A 61 -10.70 9.60 -4.21
N GLN A 62 -10.21 9.27 -3.02
CA GLN A 62 -10.18 10.13 -1.83
C GLN A 62 -8.84 9.98 -1.11
N LYS A 63 -8.27 11.10 -0.65
CA LYS A 63 -7.01 11.11 0.12
C LYS A 63 -7.17 10.42 1.47
N GLU A 64 -8.37 10.42 2.03
CA GLU A 64 -8.70 9.83 3.32
C GLU A 64 -8.37 8.32 3.35
N LEU A 65 -8.53 7.61 2.24
CA LEU A 65 -8.17 6.20 2.14
C LEU A 65 -6.65 5.99 2.26
N TYR A 66 -5.85 6.86 1.64
CA TYR A 66 -4.39 6.82 1.74
C TYR A 66 -3.92 7.00 3.19
N ASP A 67 -4.42 8.03 3.87
CA ASP A 67 -4.05 8.31 5.25
C ASP A 67 -4.49 7.15 6.17
N PHE A 68 -5.73 6.68 6.00
CA PHE A 68 -6.25 5.56 6.76
C PHE A 68 -5.38 4.30 6.63
N LEU A 69 -5.07 3.86 5.40
CA LEU A 69 -4.31 2.63 5.16
C LEU A 69 -2.86 2.72 5.67
N GLY A 70 -2.25 3.91 5.61
CA GLY A 70 -0.92 4.16 6.18
C GLY A 70 -0.90 4.16 7.72
N GLU A 71 -2.00 4.53 8.36
CA GLU A 71 -2.07 4.70 9.82
C GLU A 71 -2.54 3.46 10.58
N ILE A 72 -3.44 2.65 10.01
CA ILE A 72 -4.01 1.51 10.73
C ILE A 72 -2.94 0.44 11.04
N PRO A 73 -2.98 -0.18 12.23
CA PRO A 73 -1.98 -1.15 12.61
C PRO A 73 -2.11 -2.46 11.83
N LEU A 74 -0.99 -2.95 11.33
CA LEU A 74 -0.88 -4.27 10.69
C LEU A 74 -0.72 -5.36 11.75
N LYS A 75 -1.83 -5.86 12.31
CA LYS A 75 -1.83 -6.84 13.42
C LYS A 75 -1.80 -8.30 12.98
N ASP A 76 -2.20 -8.60 11.75
CA ASP A 76 -2.39 -9.97 11.26
C ASP A 76 -1.51 -10.30 10.04
N LEU A 77 -0.28 -9.77 10.03
CA LEU A 77 0.64 -9.91 8.90
C LEU A 77 0.85 -11.38 8.50
N ALA A 78 0.99 -12.29 9.46
CA ALA A 78 1.18 -13.71 9.19
C ALA A 78 0.07 -14.33 8.33
N ASN A 79 -1.21 -14.07 8.66
CA ASN A 79 -2.30 -14.63 7.86
C ASN A 79 -2.56 -13.84 6.57
N ILE A 80 -2.20 -12.55 6.52
CA ILE A 80 -2.19 -11.78 5.29
C ILE A 80 -1.13 -12.34 4.32
N LYS A 81 0.07 -12.71 4.78
CA LYS A 81 1.07 -13.42 3.94
C LYS A 81 0.50 -14.69 3.30
N GLN A 82 -0.27 -15.45 4.07
CA GLN A 82 -0.91 -16.65 3.54
C GLN A 82 -1.92 -16.31 2.43
N TYR A 83 -2.70 -15.23 2.58
CA TYR A 83 -3.58 -14.76 1.50
C TYR A 83 -2.78 -14.37 0.25
N LEU A 84 -1.66 -13.66 0.43
CA LEU A 84 -0.77 -13.28 -0.68
C LEU A 84 -0.23 -14.52 -1.41
N ARG A 85 0.20 -15.54 -0.67
CA ARG A 85 0.67 -16.80 -1.28
C ARG A 85 -0.37 -17.46 -2.18
N GLU A 86 -1.62 -17.44 -1.77
CA GLU A 86 -2.72 -18.11 -2.47
C GLU A 86 -3.17 -17.35 -3.72
N ASN A 87 -2.99 -16.03 -3.75
CA ASN A 87 -3.58 -15.16 -4.78
C ASN A 87 -2.53 -14.45 -5.66
N GLY A 88 -1.25 -14.73 -5.46
CA GLY A 88 -0.16 -13.92 -6.02
C GLY A 88 0.58 -14.57 -7.16
N ASP A 89 1.29 -13.74 -7.92
CA ASP A 89 2.03 -14.21 -9.09
C ASP A 89 3.29 -14.94 -8.64
N LYS A 90 3.43 -16.19 -9.08
CA LYS A 90 4.64 -16.98 -8.85
C LYS A 90 5.72 -16.53 -9.83
N GLU A 91 6.83 -16.05 -9.28
CA GLU A 91 8.00 -15.60 -10.02
C GLU A 91 9.25 -16.32 -9.50
N HIS A 92 10.36 -16.21 -10.23
CA HIS A 92 11.65 -16.76 -9.81
C HIS A 92 12.69 -15.64 -9.78
N THR A 93 13.64 -15.71 -8.84
CA THR A 93 14.77 -14.77 -8.86
C THR A 93 15.56 -14.96 -10.16
N GLN A 94 16.22 -13.90 -10.62
CA GLN A 94 17.06 -13.95 -11.82
C GLN A 94 18.48 -14.47 -11.52
N ASP A 95 18.70 -15.00 -10.32
CA ASP A 95 19.97 -15.57 -9.88
C ASP A 95 20.09 -17.04 -10.32
N LEU A 96 21.28 -17.62 -10.20
CA LEU A 96 21.56 -19.00 -10.61
C LEU A 96 20.59 -20.01 -9.98
N ASP A 97 20.21 -19.78 -8.72
CA ASP A 97 19.37 -20.68 -7.94
C ASP A 97 17.87 -20.55 -8.25
N GLN A 98 17.47 -19.54 -9.03
CA GLN A 98 16.08 -19.27 -9.44
C GLN A 98 15.07 -19.48 -8.29
N ILE A 99 15.29 -18.81 -7.18
CA ILE A 99 14.49 -19.03 -5.97
C ILE A 99 13.05 -18.59 -6.25
N PRO A 100 12.03 -19.46 -6.07
CA PRO A 100 10.65 -19.08 -6.30
C PRO A 100 10.19 -18.08 -5.24
N TYR A 101 9.39 -17.09 -5.63
CA TYR A 101 8.77 -16.16 -4.70
C TYR A 101 7.41 -15.71 -5.23
N ILE A 102 6.59 -15.14 -4.35
CA ILE A 102 5.30 -14.59 -4.73
C ILE A 102 5.43 -13.08 -4.87
N LYS A 103 4.98 -12.54 -6.00
CA LYS A 103 5.07 -11.13 -6.35
C LYS A 103 3.69 -10.49 -6.47
N TYR A 104 3.60 -9.26 -5.97
CA TYR A 104 2.52 -8.33 -6.32
C TYR A 104 3.09 -6.99 -6.65
N SER A 105 2.50 -6.29 -7.61
CA SER A 105 3.08 -5.08 -8.19
C SER A 105 1.97 -4.08 -8.50
N ILE A 106 2.05 -2.92 -7.87
CA ILE A 106 1.00 -1.90 -7.84
C ILE A 106 1.58 -0.52 -8.14
N ALA A 107 0.95 0.20 -9.06
CA ALA A 107 1.12 1.64 -9.21
C ALA A 107 -0.05 2.32 -8.49
N LEU A 108 0.25 3.07 -7.43
CA LEU A 108 -0.74 3.83 -6.69
C LEU A 108 -0.72 5.29 -7.13
N HIS A 109 -1.87 5.76 -7.61
CA HIS A 109 -2.12 7.14 -8.00
C HIS A 109 -3.04 7.76 -6.96
N ILE A 110 -2.57 8.82 -6.31
CA ILE A 110 -3.33 9.55 -5.30
C ILE A 110 -3.84 10.82 -5.96
N PRO A 111 -5.16 11.02 -6.05
CA PRO A 111 -5.71 12.24 -6.62
C PRO A 111 -5.21 13.42 -5.80
N PHE A 112 -4.91 14.53 -6.49
CA PHE A 112 -4.37 15.77 -5.91
C PHE A 112 -2.91 15.74 -5.47
N GLU A 113 -2.22 14.59 -5.56
CA GLU A 113 -0.77 14.55 -5.52
C GLU A 113 -0.23 14.50 -6.95
N GLU A 114 0.80 15.29 -7.26
CA GLU A 114 1.50 15.21 -8.55
C GLU A 114 2.27 13.89 -8.71
N ILE A 115 2.30 13.08 -7.65
CA ILE A 115 3.27 12.02 -7.41
C ILE A 115 2.55 10.68 -7.37
N GLY A 116 3.02 9.75 -8.21
CA GLY A 116 2.61 8.35 -8.15
C GLY A 116 3.57 7.54 -7.29
N LEU A 117 3.03 6.68 -6.44
CA LEU A 117 3.80 5.68 -5.69
C LEU A 117 3.79 4.37 -6.48
N ALA A 118 4.90 3.63 -6.46
CA ALA A 118 4.92 2.28 -7.01
C ALA A 118 5.47 1.32 -5.95
N TYR A 119 4.76 0.21 -5.77
CA TYR A 119 5.07 -0.81 -4.79
C TYR A 119 5.21 -2.17 -5.47
N SER A 120 6.19 -2.95 -5.04
CA SER A 120 6.27 -4.37 -5.37
C SER A 120 6.53 -5.16 -4.09
N PHE A 121 5.63 -6.08 -3.79
CA PHE A 121 5.81 -7.07 -2.73
C PHE A 121 6.53 -8.29 -3.27
N ALA A 122 7.45 -8.81 -2.47
CA ALA A 122 8.00 -10.15 -2.61
C ALA A 122 7.79 -10.91 -1.30
N LEU A 123 7.08 -12.03 -1.37
CA LEU A 123 7.01 -13.02 -0.29
C LEU A 123 7.92 -14.18 -0.65
N MET A 124 8.98 -14.33 0.12
CA MET A 124 10.02 -15.34 -0.07
C MET A 124 9.58 -16.70 0.49
N PRO A 125 10.25 -17.81 0.11
CA PRO A 125 9.92 -19.15 0.61
C PRO A 125 9.98 -19.31 2.13
N ASP A 126 10.82 -18.52 2.80
CA ASP A 126 11.00 -18.49 4.25
C ASP A 126 9.97 -17.63 4.99
N GLU A 127 8.88 -17.24 4.31
CA GLU A 127 7.82 -16.36 4.81
C GLU A 127 8.26 -14.92 5.11
N THR A 128 9.43 -14.50 4.66
CA THR A 128 9.86 -13.11 4.79
C THR A 128 9.22 -12.24 3.70
N VAL A 129 8.81 -11.03 4.08
CA VAL A 129 8.28 -10.03 3.15
C VAL A 129 9.31 -8.94 2.91
N ALA A 130 9.52 -8.62 1.64
CA ALA A 130 10.21 -7.42 1.21
C ALA A 130 9.25 -6.55 0.39
N LEU A 131 9.13 -5.29 0.79
CA LEU A 131 8.47 -4.25 0.01
C LEU A 131 9.52 -3.44 -0.72
N PHE A 132 9.49 -3.49 -2.05
CA PHE A 132 10.24 -2.58 -2.89
C PHE A 132 9.34 -1.40 -3.23
N PHE A 133 9.90 -0.19 -3.23
CA PHE A 133 9.11 0.99 -3.53
C PHE A 133 9.89 1.99 -4.37
N VAL A 134 9.09 2.79 -5.08
CA VAL A 134 9.50 4.01 -5.73
C VAL A 134 8.53 5.10 -5.28
N SER A 135 9.08 6.19 -4.78
CA SER A 135 8.39 7.45 -4.51
C SER A 135 9.27 8.61 -5.01
N ASP A 136 8.82 9.84 -4.80
CA ASP A 136 9.63 11.02 -5.08
C ASP A 136 10.79 11.19 -4.10
N ASP A 137 10.61 10.75 -2.85
CA ASP A 137 11.68 10.74 -1.83
C ASP A 137 12.78 9.72 -2.15
N GLY A 138 12.52 8.82 -3.11
CA GLY A 138 13.53 7.96 -3.69
C GLY A 138 13.04 6.54 -3.96
N VAL A 139 14.02 5.66 -4.06
CA VAL A 139 13.84 4.26 -4.42
C VAL A 139 14.44 3.42 -3.31
N GLY A 140 13.71 2.42 -2.85
CA GLY A 140 14.15 1.66 -1.69
C GLY A 140 13.51 0.30 -1.55
N GLN A 141 13.92 -0.38 -0.48
CA GLN A 141 13.38 -1.64 -0.04
C GLN A 141 13.17 -1.59 1.47
N ILE A 142 12.08 -2.19 1.94
CA ILE A 142 11.74 -2.34 3.35
C ILE A 142 11.49 -3.82 3.60
N HIS A 143 12.37 -4.43 4.38
CA HIS A 143 12.21 -5.80 4.87
C HIS A 143 11.31 -5.82 6.11
N GLU A 144 10.64 -6.94 6.35
CA GLU A 144 9.79 -7.14 7.53
C GLU A 144 10.52 -6.82 8.84
N LEU A 145 11.79 -7.21 8.99
CA LEU A 145 12.59 -6.88 10.17
C LEU A 145 12.79 -5.36 10.34
N GLN A 146 13.04 -4.63 9.24
CA GLN A 146 13.20 -3.19 9.28
C GLN A 146 11.89 -2.49 9.68
N TYR A 147 10.75 -3.02 9.22
CA TYR A 147 9.43 -2.56 9.68
C TYR A 147 9.23 -2.82 11.18
N GLU A 148 9.58 -4.01 11.66
CA GLU A 148 9.47 -4.37 13.08
C GLU A 148 10.34 -3.48 13.99
N GLU A 149 11.53 -3.12 13.54
CA GLU A 149 12.42 -2.17 14.22
C GLU A 149 11.87 -0.74 14.17
N ALA A 150 11.48 -0.26 12.99
CA ALA A 150 10.97 1.10 12.78
C ALA A 150 9.70 1.39 13.59
N LYS A 151 8.86 0.39 13.88
CA LYS A 151 7.69 0.55 14.78
C LYS A 151 8.04 1.05 16.19
N LYS A 152 9.29 0.86 16.63
CA LYS A 152 9.77 1.30 17.96
C LYS A 152 10.32 2.73 17.92
N GLY A 153 10.65 3.23 16.73
CA GLY A 153 11.19 4.57 16.54
C GLY A 153 10.09 5.63 16.44
N THR A 154 10.48 6.88 16.71
CA THR A 154 9.62 8.07 16.60
C THR A 154 10.20 9.13 15.67
N ASP A 155 11.36 8.88 15.06
CA ASP A 155 11.97 9.76 14.07
C ASP A 155 11.22 9.67 12.72
N GLU A 156 11.37 10.70 11.88
CA GLU A 156 10.67 10.81 10.60
C GLU A 156 10.95 9.63 9.66
N SER A 157 12.17 9.09 9.68
CA SER A 157 12.53 7.93 8.85
C SER A 157 11.77 6.68 9.31
N SER A 158 11.78 6.40 10.62
CA SER A 158 10.99 5.30 11.19
C SER A 158 9.50 5.43 10.89
N ILE A 159 8.94 6.63 11.02
CA ILE A 159 7.53 6.91 10.70
C ILE A 159 7.24 6.64 9.22
N GLY A 160 8.12 7.10 8.32
CA GLY A 160 7.99 6.90 6.88
C GLY A 160 8.06 5.42 6.48
N VAL A 161 8.98 4.65 7.06
CA VAL A 161 9.09 3.19 6.85
C VAL A 161 7.81 2.48 7.29
N VAL A 162 7.33 2.78 8.50
CA VAL A 162 6.11 2.17 9.06
C VAL A 162 4.90 2.49 8.19
N ARG A 163 4.74 3.77 7.78
CA ARG A 163 3.62 4.23 6.97
C ARG A 163 3.60 3.56 5.60
N ASN A 164 4.73 3.52 4.88
CA ASN A 164 4.82 2.91 3.56
C ASN A 164 4.53 1.41 3.60
N PHE A 165 5.13 0.70 4.57
CA PHE A 165 4.91 -0.73 4.71
C PHE A 165 3.44 -1.06 5.04
N ARG A 166 2.84 -0.30 5.96
CA ARG A 166 1.42 -0.44 6.30
C ARG A 166 0.51 -0.15 5.12
N LEU A 167 0.70 1.00 4.46
CA LEU A 167 -0.11 1.40 3.32
C LEU A 167 -0.16 0.30 2.28
N ALA A 168 1.00 -0.21 1.87
CA ALA A 168 1.07 -1.16 0.77
C ALA A 168 0.44 -2.52 1.17
N VAL A 169 0.63 -3.01 2.39
CA VAL A 169 0.05 -4.30 2.83
C VAL A 169 -1.45 -4.17 3.11
N ASN A 170 -1.84 -3.09 3.81
CA ASN A 170 -3.24 -2.80 4.12
C ASN A 170 -4.04 -2.52 2.85
N LEU A 171 -3.44 -1.97 1.79
CA LEU A 171 -4.08 -1.80 0.49
C LEU A 171 -4.53 -3.14 -0.11
N LEU A 172 -3.66 -4.15 -0.10
CA LEU A 172 -3.99 -5.50 -0.57
C LEU A 172 -5.11 -6.11 0.28
N ALA A 173 -5.02 -5.95 1.60
CA ALA A 173 -6.05 -6.42 2.52
C ALA A 173 -7.39 -5.68 2.33
N TYR A 174 -7.35 -4.38 2.05
CA TYR A 174 -8.51 -3.55 1.80
C TYR A 174 -9.28 -4.02 0.55
N MET A 175 -8.58 -4.21 -0.56
CA MET A 175 -9.20 -4.69 -1.81
C MET A 175 -9.84 -6.07 -1.64
N ALA A 176 -9.22 -6.95 -0.85
CA ALA A 176 -9.77 -8.26 -0.55
C ALA A 176 -10.98 -8.19 0.39
N CYS A 177 -10.98 -7.26 1.36
CA CYS A 177 -12.02 -7.09 2.36
C CYS A 177 -13.27 -6.36 1.82
N PHE A 178 -13.07 -5.42 0.89
CA PHE A 178 -14.11 -4.56 0.33
C PHE A 178 -14.09 -4.62 -1.20
N PRO A 179 -14.35 -5.79 -1.82
CA PRO A 179 -14.32 -5.94 -3.28
C PRO A 179 -15.32 -5.02 -3.98
N GLU A 180 -16.43 -4.67 -3.33
CA GLU A 180 -17.43 -3.71 -3.84
C GLU A 180 -16.90 -2.27 -3.95
N CYS A 181 -15.82 -1.96 -3.24
CA CYS A 181 -15.14 -0.66 -3.30
C CYS A 181 -14.06 -0.60 -4.39
N VAL A 182 -13.84 -1.69 -5.12
CA VAL A 182 -12.93 -1.78 -6.27
C VAL A 182 -13.76 -1.64 -7.54
N LYS A 183 -13.58 -0.54 -8.27
CA LYS A 183 -14.27 -0.26 -9.53
C LYS A 183 -13.28 -0.30 -10.68
N ASP A 184 -13.64 -0.91 -11.80
CA ASP A 184 -12.77 -0.91 -12.97
C ASP A 184 -12.65 0.50 -13.59
N GLY A 185 -11.47 0.81 -14.11
CA GLY A 185 -11.19 2.03 -14.86
C GLY A 185 -10.28 3.02 -14.15
N VAL A 186 -10.40 4.29 -14.57
CA VAL A 186 -9.66 5.44 -14.04
C VAL A 186 -10.64 6.56 -13.71
N PRO A 187 -10.32 7.48 -12.79
CA PRO A 187 -11.24 8.58 -12.44
C PRO A 187 -11.59 9.46 -13.64
N ASP A 188 -12.86 9.83 -13.75
CA ASP A 188 -13.35 10.83 -14.71
C ASP A 188 -12.81 12.21 -14.34
N THR A 189 -11.60 12.52 -14.81
CA THR A 189 -11.03 13.85 -14.68
C THR A 189 -10.75 14.41 -16.08
N ASN A 190 -11.19 15.65 -16.34
CA ASN A 190 -10.97 16.37 -17.60
C ASN A 190 -9.48 16.59 -17.96
N ASN A 191 -8.55 16.09 -17.12
CA ASN A 191 -7.10 16.16 -17.28
C ASN A 191 -6.44 14.80 -17.55
N ALA A 192 -7.20 13.79 -18.01
CA ALA A 192 -6.65 12.52 -18.50
C ALA A 192 -5.82 12.67 -19.81
N THR A 193 -5.12 13.78 -19.98
CA THR A 193 -4.08 13.91 -21.01
C THR A 193 -2.85 13.11 -20.57
N SER A 194 -2.71 11.92 -21.16
CA SER A 194 -1.49 11.09 -21.30
C SER A 194 -1.41 9.76 -20.55
N TYR A 195 -2.31 9.47 -19.60
CA TYR A 195 -2.39 8.13 -19.06
C TYR A 195 -3.15 7.27 -20.07
N ARG A 196 -2.45 6.39 -20.80
CA ARG A 196 -3.12 5.28 -21.48
C ARG A 196 -3.88 4.54 -20.38
N VAL A 197 -5.19 4.73 -20.35
CA VAL A 197 -6.12 3.94 -19.55
C VAL A 197 -5.77 2.49 -19.85
N LYS A 198 -5.12 1.82 -18.89
CA LYS A 198 -4.84 0.40 -19.04
C LYS A 198 -6.10 -0.34 -18.64
N ASP A 199 -6.44 -1.36 -19.42
CA ASP A 199 -7.65 -2.15 -19.26
C ASP A 199 -7.76 -2.84 -17.87
N ASP A 200 -6.67 -2.89 -17.10
CA ASP A 200 -6.58 -3.49 -15.75
C ASP A 200 -6.48 -2.45 -14.60
N SER A 201 -6.70 -1.17 -14.91
CA SER A 201 -6.73 -0.10 -13.89
C SER A 201 -7.98 -0.22 -13.02
N VAL A 202 -7.85 0.10 -11.74
CA VAL A 202 -8.97 0.16 -10.80
C VAL A 202 -9.00 1.48 -10.05
N ILE A 203 -10.19 1.92 -9.70
CA ILE A 203 -10.50 3.01 -8.79
C ILE A 203 -10.90 2.40 -7.45
N LEU A 204 -10.33 2.90 -6.36
CA LEU A 204 -10.71 2.54 -5.00
C LEU A 204 -11.47 3.68 -4.35
N VAL A 205 -12.71 3.35 -3.97
CA VAL A 205 -13.60 4.22 -3.20
C VAL A 205 -13.44 3.89 -1.72
N THR A 206 -13.56 4.87 -0.83
CA THR A 206 -13.54 4.57 0.61
C THR A 206 -14.83 3.89 1.05
N SER A 207 -14.73 2.76 1.74
CA SER A 207 -15.90 2.04 2.27
C SER A 207 -16.52 2.79 3.45
N ASP A 208 -17.83 2.64 3.64
CA ASP A 208 -18.52 3.37 4.72
C ASP A 208 -18.02 2.99 6.11
N LYS A 209 -17.65 1.71 6.33
CA LYS A 209 -16.99 1.26 7.58
C LYS A 209 -15.68 2.00 7.86
N VAL A 210 -14.90 2.28 6.81
CA VAL A 210 -13.66 3.04 6.93
C VAL A 210 -13.96 4.52 7.20
N LYS A 211 -14.94 5.12 6.51
CA LYS A 211 -15.38 6.50 6.78
C LYS A 211 -15.84 6.69 8.22
N GLU A 212 -16.59 5.74 8.76
CA GLU A 212 -17.03 5.76 10.16
C GLU A 212 -15.84 5.71 11.13
N THR A 213 -14.86 4.86 10.85
CA THR A 213 -13.65 4.72 11.67
C THR A 213 -12.75 5.97 11.58
N ALA A 214 -12.61 6.56 10.39
CA ALA A 214 -11.81 7.77 10.17
C ALA A 214 -12.41 9.01 10.86
N LYS A 215 -13.73 9.05 11.04
CA LYS A 215 -14.43 10.11 11.79
C LYS A 215 -14.26 10.00 13.32
N GLY A 216 -13.63 8.95 13.83
CA GLY A 216 -13.47 8.69 15.26
C GLY A 216 -12.71 9.79 15.99
N THR A 217 -13.39 10.49 16.91
CA THR A 217 -12.74 11.33 17.93
C THR A 217 -11.72 10.50 18.71
N LYS A 218 -10.48 11.00 18.88
CA LYS A 218 -9.45 10.40 19.74
C LYS A 218 -9.98 10.27 21.17
N ARG A 219 -10.62 9.14 21.49
CA ARG A 219 -11.17 8.84 22.81
C ARG A 219 -10.18 7.95 23.57
N PRO A 220 -9.93 8.22 24.86
CA PRO A 220 -9.10 7.34 25.68
C PRO A 220 -9.62 5.89 25.62
N HIS A 221 -8.70 4.93 25.45
CA HIS A 221 -8.93 3.46 25.54
C HIS A 221 -9.67 2.76 24.38
N PHE A 222 -9.73 3.33 23.18
CA PHE A 222 -10.19 2.59 22.00
C PHE A 222 -9.07 1.77 21.35
N ARG A 223 -9.36 0.51 21.00
CA ARG A 223 -8.48 -0.34 20.22
C ARG A 223 -8.71 -0.06 18.74
N LYS A 224 -7.74 0.59 18.08
CA LYS A 224 -7.75 0.85 16.63
C LYS A 224 -8.13 -0.39 15.81
N GLY A 225 -8.97 -0.16 14.80
CA GLY A 225 -9.37 -1.15 13.81
C GLY A 225 -8.20 -1.67 12.99
N TYR A 226 -8.36 -2.85 12.37
CA TYR A 226 -7.31 -3.53 11.62
C TYR A 226 -7.89 -4.61 10.70
N PHE A 227 -7.14 -5.00 9.66
CA PHE A 227 -7.47 -6.14 8.82
C PHE A 227 -7.05 -7.46 9.46
N LYS A 228 -7.89 -8.48 9.31
CA LYS A 228 -7.66 -9.82 9.83
C LYS A 228 -8.17 -10.87 8.84
N ARG A 229 -7.41 -11.94 8.64
CA ARG A 229 -7.89 -13.12 7.92
C ARG A 229 -8.54 -14.10 8.89
N LEU A 230 -9.73 -14.59 8.55
CA LEU A 230 -10.44 -15.56 9.37
C LEU A 230 -9.93 -16.98 9.09
N THR A 231 -9.19 -17.57 10.04
CA THR A 231 -8.61 -18.91 9.90
C THR A 231 -9.33 -20.00 10.69
N SER A 232 -10.15 -19.61 11.68
CA SER A 232 -10.84 -20.53 12.57
C SER A 232 -11.96 -21.29 11.87
N GLU A 233 -12.09 -22.59 12.19
CA GLU A 233 -13.21 -23.45 11.79
C GLU A 233 -14.57 -22.94 12.26
N PHE A 234 -14.62 -22.07 13.28
CA PHE A 234 -15.86 -21.47 13.76
C PHE A 234 -16.56 -20.63 12.68
N TYR A 235 -15.79 -20.00 11.78
CA TYR A 235 -16.30 -19.14 10.71
C TYR A 235 -16.37 -19.90 9.38
N THR A 236 -17.02 -21.07 9.36
CA THR A 236 -17.03 -22.00 8.21
C THR A 236 -17.31 -21.31 6.86
N HIS A 237 -18.25 -20.36 6.80
CA HIS A 237 -18.62 -19.66 5.57
C HIS A 237 -17.76 -18.42 5.23
N MET A 238 -16.93 -17.96 6.17
CA MET A 238 -16.04 -16.82 5.97
C MET A 238 -14.56 -17.19 6.11
N ARG A 239 -14.27 -18.49 6.25
CA ARG A 239 -12.92 -18.99 6.42
C ARG A 239 -12.08 -18.62 5.19
N GLY A 240 -10.87 -18.15 5.45
CA GLY A 240 -9.92 -17.68 4.45
C GLY A 240 -10.15 -16.24 4.00
N GLN A 241 -11.29 -15.61 4.34
CA GLN A 241 -11.58 -14.23 3.95
C GLN A 241 -10.86 -13.24 4.84
N ILE A 242 -10.47 -12.11 4.26
CA ILE A 242 -9.99 -10.94 5.00
C ILE A 242 -11.20 -10.09 5.38
N ILE A 243 -11.27 -9.73 6.65
CA ILE A 243 -12.28 -8.81 7.19
C ILE A 243 -11.60 -7.59 7.81
N PHE A 244 -12.36 -6.50 7.91
CA PHE A 244 -11.99 -5.35 8.70
C PHE A 244 -12.65 -5.46 10.08
N VAL A 245 -11.81 -5.51 11.12
CA VAL A 245 -12.26 -5.43 12.51
C VAL A 245 -12.30 -3.95 12.87
N SER A 246 -13.50 -3.40 13.02
CA SER A 246 -13.71 -2.01 13.40
C SER A 246 -13.13 -1.70 14.77
N GLU A 247 -12.94 -0.40 15.04
CA GLU A 247 -12.49 0.07 16.34
C GLU A 247 -13.46 -0.34 17.45
N THR A 248 -12.94 -0.82 18.57
CA THR A 248 -13.75 -1.25 19.71
C THR A 248 -13.26 -0.59 20.99
N SER A 249 -14.19 -0.12 21.82
CA SER A 249 -13.90 0.30 23.18
C SER A 249 -13.51 -0.91 24.03
N VAL A 250 -12.43 -0.81 24.81
CA VAL A 250 -12.00 -1.88 25.72
C VAL A 250 -12.28 -1.41 27.15
N ASN A 251 -13.05 -2.21 27.91
CA ASN A 251 -13.36 -1.98 29.33
C ASN A 251 -14.06 -0.64 29.66
N SER A 252 -14.76 0.00 28.73
CA SER A 252 -15.48 1.24 29.04
C SER A 252 -16.74 0.98 29.88
N GLN A 253 -16.62 1.10 31.20
CA GLN A 253 -17.73 1.57 32.03
C GLN A 253 -17.78 3.10 31.90
N SER A 254 -18.31 3.60 30.78
CA SER A 254 -18.51 5.04 30.60
C SER A 254 -19.66 5.49 31.49
N LYS A 255 -19.38 6.21 32.57
CA LYS A 255 -20.40 6.98 33.28
C LYS A 255 -20.48 8.36 32.62
N THR A 256 -21.61 8.65 31.99
CA THR A 256 -21.93 10.02 31.56
C THR A 256 -22.18 10.84 32.82
N VAL A 257 -21.34 11.84 33.07
CA VAL A 257 -21.64 12.87 34.06
C VAL A 257 -22.38 13.96 33.31
N GLU A 258 -23.69 14.03 33.47
CA GLU A 258 -24.45 15.20 33.06
C GLU A 258 -24.10 16.33 34.04
N MET A 259 -23.63 17.47 33.51
CA MET A 259 -23.52 18.67 34.35
C MET A 259 -24.93 19.02 34.81
N SER A 260 -25.11 19.25 36.11
CA SER A 260 -26.37 19.76 36.63
C SER A 260 -26.62 21.16 36.04
N ASP A 261 -27.89 21.55 35.94
CA ASP A 261 -28.28 22.86 35.38
C ASP A 261 -27.72 24.05 36.18
N ASP A 262 -27.22 23.83 37.40
CA ASP A 262 -26.58 24.85 38.21
C ASP A 262 -25.19 25.25 37.69
N ASP A 263 -24.45 24.34 37.05
CA ASP A 263 -23.12 24.64 36.48
C ASP A 263 -23.21 25.40 35.14
N LYS A 264 -24.34 25.32 34.43
CA LYS A 264 -24.57 26.12 33.20
C LYS A 264 -24.69 27.61 33.52
N LYS A 265 -25.29 27.97 34.66
CA LYS A 265 -25.45 29.36 35.09
C LYS A 265 -24.11 30.02 35.46
N LEU A 266 -23.09 29.25 35.87
CA LEU A 266 -21.79 29.82 36.24
C LEU A 266 -20.98 30.28 35.02
N ASN A 267 -21.24 29.71 33.84
CA ASN A 267 -20.56 30.10 32.59
C ASN A 267 -21.19 31.33 31.92
N ASP A 268 -22.46 31.63 32.19
CA ASP A 268 -23.13 32.83 31.68
C ASP A 268 -22.75 34.12 32.43
N PHE A 269 -22.11 34.02 33.61
CA PHE A 269 -21.62 35.17 34.39
C PHE A 269 -20.19 35.61 34.03
N LYS A 270 -19.55 35.00 33.03
CA LYS A 270 -18.18 35.31 32.59
C LYS A 270 -18.08 35.95 31.20
N ASN A 271 -19.19 36.50 30.66
CA ASN A 271 -19.17 37.38 29.49
C ASN A 271 -19.49 38.82 29.89
#